data_AF-A0A967Y4S2-F1
#
_entry.id   AF-A0A967Y4S2-F1
#
_cell.length_a   1.000
_cell.length_b   1.000
_cell.length_c   1.000
_cell.angle_alpha   90.00
_cell.angle_beta   90.00
_cell.angle_gamma   90.00
#
_symmetry.space_group_name_H-M   'P 1'
#
loop_
_entity.id
_entity.type
_entity.pdbx_description
1 polymer ?
#
loop_
_entity_poly.entity_id
_entity_poly.type
_entity_poly.pdbx_seq_one_letter_code
_entity_poly.pdbx_strand_id
1 'polypeptide(L)'
;MPTVVTRSLLTPEEAAQVLQPRDDVVLEEVRTPGTFGLIEGPFTAWERVVVTHETDAGVEVEQTVRFRSAMPGLRRMFAPAIRKEAGRLPVGDHPWPWWAPPERQNARVAQLIALLCGLALVAGYGAGVTTQTMTFAVDDFGMSDAAQGNALAAVRIGVLASLGLLVIADRRGRRNLVVFVSYAACLTTAAGAVVPNLYLLAGTQTLTRGLVTTASVLLVVVAAEEVGARSRAFAVSVLAMSGGAGAMLAVVLLPIADIAAWSWRL
;
A
#
# COMPACT_ATOMS: atom_id res chain seq x y z
N MET A 1 21.00 8.45 -3.75
CA MET A 1 20.28 7.26 -3.21
C MET A 1 20.44 7.27 -1.71
N PRO A 2 19.44 6.88 -0.91
CA PRO A 2 19.63 6.66 0.52
C PRO A 2 20.91 5.85 0.79
N THR A 3 21.70 6.30 1.75
CA THR A 3 22.93 5.66 2.20
C THR A 3 22.81 5.40 3.70
N VAL A 4 23.23 4.21 4.11
CA VAL A 4 23.34 3.80 5.52
C VAL A 4 24.75 3.30 5.73
N VAL A 5 25.41 3.82 6.77
CA VAL A 5 26.76 3.41 7.17
C VAL A 5 26.67 2.80 8.55
N THR A 6 27.24 1.61 8.70
CA THR A 6 27.28 0.88 9.97
C THR A 6 28.73 0.51 10.25
N ARG A 7 29.20 0.81 11.46
CA ARG A 7 30.54 0.46 11.95
C ARG A 7 30.41 -0.45 13.16
N SER A 8 31.21 -1.51 13.20
CA SER A 8 31.24 -2.44 14.34
C SER A 8 32.60 -3.10 14.46
N LEU A 9 33.02 -3.39 15.69
CA LEU A 9 34.18 -4.22 15.98
C LEU A 9 33.68 -5.65 16.15
N LEU A 10 34.15 -6.56 15.30
CA LEU A 10 33.68 -7.94 15.22
C LEU A 10 34.83 -8.92 15.44
N THR A 11 34.48 -10.15 15.81
CA THR A 11 35.44 -11.27 15.76
C THR A 11 35.80 -11.59 14.29
N PRO A 12 36.96 -12.23 14.03
CA PRO A 12 37.33 -12.63 12.66
C PRO A 12 36.29 -13.51 11.97
N GLU A 13 35.61 -14.38 12.72
CA GLU A 13 34.54 -15.25 12.20
C GLU A 13 33.31 -14.43 11.77
N GLU A 14 32.86 -13.49 12.60
CA GLU A 14 31.74 -12.61 12.28
C GLU A 14 32.06 -11.66 11.12
N ALA A 15 33.28 -11.13 11.06
CA ALA A 15 33.74 -10.31 9.94
C ALA A 15 33.74 -11.09 8.62
N ALA A 16 34.13 -12.37 8.65
CA ALA A 16 34.05 -13.26 7.48
C ALA A 16 32.60 -13.47 7.01
N GLN A 17 31.62 -13.52 7.94
CA GLN A 17 30.20 -13.59 7.59
C GLN A 17 29.71 -12.30 6.92
N VAL A 18 30.16 -11.13 7.39
CA VAL A 18 29.81 -9.84 6.75
C VAL A 18 30.33 -9.75 5.31
N LEU A 19 31.42 -10.44 5.00
CA LEU A 19 31.98 -10.53 3.65
C LEU A 19 31.29 -11.56 2.75
N GLN A 20 30.27 -12.28 3.23
CA GLN A 20 29.42 -13.13 2.39
C GLN A 20 28.28 -12.32 1.77
N PRO A 21 27.80 -12.68 0.55
CA PRO A 21 26.60 -12.10 -0.01
C PRO A 21 25.37 -12.42 0.86
N ARG A 22 24.44 -11.48 0.98
CA ARG A 22 23.18 -11.71 1.69
C ARG A 22 22.23 -12.60 0.90
N ASP A 23 21.47 -13.40 1.65
CA ASP A 23 20.36 -14.23 1.18
C ASP A 23 19.14 -14.04 2.10
N ASP A 24 18.75 -12.78 2.36
CA ASP A 24 17.63 -12.42 3.23
C ASP A 24 16.49 -11.74 2.43
N VAL A 25 15.94 -10.61 2.87
CA VAL A 25 15.04 -9.79 2.04
C VAL A 25 15.71 -9.33 0.75
N VAL A 26 17.05 -9.31 0.73
CA VAL A 26 17.88 -9.07 -0.45
C VAL A 26 18.71 -10.30 -0.76
N LEU A 27 18.70 -10.69 -2.03
CA LEU A 27 19.67 -11.62 -2.61
C LEU A 27 20.77 -10.81 -3.28
N GLU A 28 22.01 -11.04 -2.85
CA GLU A 28 23.17 -10.33 -3.37
C GLU A 28 24.06 -11.19 -4.27
N GLU A 29 24.70 -10.53 -5.23
CA GLU A 29 25.82 -11.08 -5.99
C GLU A 29 27.12 -10.44 -5.52
N VAL A 30 28.22 -11.19 -5.54
CA VAL A 30 29.56 -10.61 -5.38
C VAL A 30 29.95 -9.95 -6.70
N ARG A 31 30.21 -8.63 -6.67
CA ARG A 31 30.68 -7.89 -7.86
C ARG A 31 32.20 -7.84 -7.90
N THR A 32 32.79 -7.45 -6.77
CA THR A 32 34.23 -7.43 -6.53
C THR A 32 34.45 -7.79 -5.05
N PRO A 33 35.68 -8.14 -4.63
CA PRO A 33 35.95 -8.36 -3.21
C PRO A 33 35.45 -7.18 -2.35
N GLY A 34 34.61 -7.47 -1.36
CA GLY A 34 34.00 -6.47 -0.48
C GLY A 34 32.86 -5.63 -1.07
N THR A 35 32.44 -5.86 -2.32
CA THR A 35 31.33 -5.13 -2.96
C THR A 35 30.26 -6.07 -3.51
N PHE A 36 29.02 -5.82 -3.15
CA PHE A 36 27.87 -6.66 -3.44
C PHE A 36 26.79 -5.89 -4.19
N GLY A 37 26.21 -6.55 -5.20
CA GLY A 37 25.14 -6.02 -6.05
C GLY A 37 23.79 -6.69 -5.79
N LEU A 38 22.74 -6.16 -6.40
CA LEU A 38 21.39 -6.73 -6.35
C LEU A 38 21.22 -7.89 -7.35
N ILE A 39 20.81 -9.07 -6.87
CA ILE A 39 20.18 -10.09 -7.73
C ILE A 39 18.65 -9.97 -7.62
N GLU A 40 18.12 -10.03 -6.40
CA GLU A 40 16.69 -10.03 -6.15
C GLU A 40 16.34 -9.31 -4.84
N GLY A 41 15.19 -8.66 -4.80
CA GLY A 41 14.66 -8.02 -3.61
C GLY A 41 13.70 -6.88 -3.95
N PRO A 42 13.09 -6.25 -2.94
CA PRO A 42 12.11 -5.17 -3.12
C PRO A 42 12.78 -3.81 -3.43
N PHE A 43 13.87 -3.84 -4.20
CA PHE A 43 14.72 -2.70 -4.53
C PHE A 43 14.91 -2.60 -6.04
N THR A 44 14.96 -1.37 -6.56
CA THR A 44 15.32 -1.11 -7.96
C THR A 44 16.82 -0.96 -8.15
N ALA A 45 17.55 -0.74 -7.06
CA ALA A 45 19.00 -0.70 -7.03
C ALA A 45 19.49 -0.94 -5.61
N TRP A 46 20.58 -1.69 -5.48
CA TRP A 46 21.23 -2.03 -4.23
C TRP A 46 22.72 -2.20 -4.47
N GLU A 47 23.52 -1.60 -3.60
CA GLU A 47 24.98 -1.71 -3.55
C GLU A 47 25.37 -1.74 -2.08
N ARG A 48 26.13 -2.76 -1.68
CA ARG A 48 26.72 -2.88 -0.36
C ARG A 48 28.23 -2.96 -0.50
N VAL A 49 28.95 -2.09 0.20
CA VAL A 49 30.41 -2.07 0.27
C VAL A 49 30.82 -2.33 1.70
N VAL A 50 31.76 -3.24 1.89
CA VAL A 50 32.32 -3.61 3.18
C VAL A 50 33.82 -3.36 3.14
N VAL A 51 34.31 -2.58 4.10
CA VAL A 51 35.73 -2.35 4.34
C VAL A 51 36.07 -2.92 5.71
N THR A 52 37.15 -3.69 5.79
CA THR A 52 37.61 -4.32 7.03
C THR A 52 39.01 -3.84 7.37
N HIS A 53 39.25 -3.53 8.65
CA HIS A 53 40.56 -3.17 9.18
C HIS A 53 40.88 -4.09 10.36
N GLU A 54 42.00 -4.82 10.27
CA GLU A 54 42.47 -5.64 11.39
C GLU A 54 43.02 -4.74 12.49
N THR A 55 42.68 -5.06 13.74
CA THR A 55 43.13 -4.34 14.94
C THR A 55 43.52 -5.35 16.02
N ASP A 56 44.26 -4.90 17.04
CA ASP A 56 44.65 -5.76 18.17
C ASP A 56 43.43 -6.31 18.97
N ALA A 57 42.27 -5.64 18.87
CA ALA A 57 41.05 -5.98 19.58
C ALA A 57 40.04 -6.80 18.76
N GLY A 58 40.30 -7.03 17.46
CA GLY A 58 39.37 -7.68 16.53
C GLY A 58 39.42 -7.08 15.13
N VAL A 59 38.37 -7.30 14.34
CA VAL A 59 38.25 -6.75 12.98
C VAL A 59 37.23 -5.61 13.00
N GLU A 60 37.68 -4.38 12.73
CA GLU A 60 36.78 -3.26 12.53
C GLU A 60 36.14 -3.36 11.15
N VAL A 61 34.82 -3.38 11.09
CA VAL A 61 34.04 -3.52 9.86
C VAL A 61 33.22 -2.25 9.63
N GLU A 62 33.44 -1.60 8.50
CA GLU A 62 32.60 -0.51 7.98
C GLU A 62 31.78 -1.02 6.80
N GLN A 63 30.47 -1.09 6.99
CA GLN A 63 29.50 -1.43 5.94
C GLN A 63 28.79 -0.17 5.47
N THR A 64 28.86 0.11 4.17
CA THR A 64 28.09 1.16 3.51
C THR A 64 27.07 0.53 2.56
N VAL A 65 25.78 0.77 2.79
CA VAL A 65 24.69 0.30 1.93
C VAL A 65 24.00 1.48 1.24
N ARG A 66 23.94 1.42 -0.09
CA ARG A 66 23.22 2.36 -0.95
C ARG A 66 22.09 1.64 -1.65
N PHE A 67 20.88 2.15 -1.54
CA PHE A 67 19.72 1.46 -2.10
C PHE A 67 18.64 2.39 -2.64
N ARG A 68 17.75 1.85 -3.46
CA ARG A 68 16.52 2.50 -3.92
C ARG A 68 15.36 1.52 -3.82
N SER A 69 14.40 1.82 -2.94
CA SER A 69 13.20 0.99 -2.78
C SER A 69 12.37 0.96 -4.07
N ALA A 70 11.77 -0.21 -4.37
CA ALA A 70 10.83 -0.39 -5.46
C ALA A 70 9.38 -0.03 -5.11
N MET A 71 9.10 0.40 -3.87
CA MET A 71 7.75 0.68 -3.36
C MET A 71 7.41 2.18 -3.46
N PRO A 72 6.80 2.66 -4.55
CA PRO A 72 6.40 4.07 -4.68
C PRO A 72 5.35 4.46 -3.63
N GLY A 73 5.38 5.71 -3.18
CA GLY A 73 4.46 6.23 -2.14
C GLY A 73 4.78 5.72 -0.73
N LEU A 74 4.85 4.40 -0.55
CA LEU A 74 5.09 3.72 0.72
C LEU A 74 6.54 3.85 1.23
N ARG A 75 7.49 4.24 0.36
CA ARG A 75 8.90 4.43 0.74
C ARG A 75 9.12 5.33 1.95
N ARG A 76 8.25 6.34 2.16
CA ARG A 76 8.38 7.26 3.31
C ARG A 76 7.91 6.60 4.59
N MET A 77 6.80 5.87 4.53
CA MET A 77 6.23 5.15 5.66
C MET A 77 7.16 4.03 6.15
N PHE A 78 7.74 3.26 5.23
CA PHE A 78 8.67 2.16 5.56
C PHE A 78 10.14 2.59 5.58
N ALA A 79 10.47 3.86 5.38
CA ALA A 79 11.85 4.36 5.41
C ALA A 79 12.64 3.91 6.65
N PRO A 80 12.13 4.03 7.90
CA PRO A 80 12.90 3.63 9.07
C PRO A 80 13.15 2.12 9.11
N ALA A 81 12.14 1.31 8.77
CA ALA A 81 12.24 -0.15 8.74
C ALA A 81 13.24 -0.62 7.67
N ILE A 82 13.17 -0.06 6.46
CA ILE A 82 14.09 -0.38 5.36
C ILE A 82 15.52 0.08 5.69
N ARG A 83 15.70 1.27 6.28
CA ARG A 83 17.03 1.75 6.70
C ARG A 83 17.65 0.88 7.79
N LYS A 84 16.84 0.45 8.76
CA LYS A 84 17.27 -0.48 9.82
C LYS A 84 17.74 -1.81 9.22
N GLU A 85 16.97 -2.39 8.30
CA GLU A 85 17.33 -3.64 7.63
C GLU A 85 18.57 -3.49 6.73
N ALA A 86 18.67 -2.38 6.00
CA ALA A 86 19.85 -2.07 5.19
C ALA A 86 21.12 -1.88 6.04
N GLY A 87 21.00 -1.23 7.19
CA GLY A 87 22.13 -1.02 8.11
C GLY A 87 22.54 -2.25 8.92
N ARG A 88 21.70 -3.29 8.99
CA ARG A 88 22.00 -4.52 9.72
C ARG A 88 23.27 -5.16 9.16
N LEU A 89 24.13 -5.74 10.01
CA LEU A 89 25.25 -6.59 9.56
C LEU A 89 24.74 -8.03 9.43
N PRO A 90 25.06 -8.78 8.37
CA PRO A 90 24.61 -10.16 8.21
C PRO A 90 25.48 -11.11 9.04
N VAL A 91 25.34 -11.02 10.37
CA VAL A 91 26.09 -11.83 11.34
C VAL A 91 25.11 -12.75 12.08
N GLY A 92 25.34 -14.05 11.98
CA GLY A 92 24.47 -15.09 12.53
C GLY A 92 23.10 -15.15 11.84
N ASP A 93 22.21 -15.95 12.42
CA ASP A 93 20.84 -16.08 11.95
C ASP A 93 19.99 -14.91 12.44
N HIS A 94 19.16 -14.39 11.54
CA HIS A 94 18.21 -13.34 11.86
C HIS A 94 16.79 -13.71 11.45
N PRO A 95 15.80 -13.37 12.29
CA PRO A 95 14.42 -13.59 11.92
C PRO A 95 14.05 -12.72 10.72
N TRP A 96 13.17 -13.27 9.88
CA TRP A 96 12.60 -12.54 8.76
C TRP A 96 11.87 -11.29 9.27
N PRO A 97 12.04 -10.11 8.63
CA PRO A 97 11.45 -8.89 9.15
C PRO A 97 9.92 -8.90 9.07
N TRP A 98 9.27 -8.49 10.16
CA TRP A 98 7.80 -8.48 10.30
C TRP A 98 7.07 -7.62 9.26
N TRP A 99 7.74 -6.62 8.69
CA TRP A 99 7.18 -5.68 7.73
C TRP A 99 7.30 -6.16 6.27
N ALA A 100 8.05 -7.25 6.01
CA ALA A 100 8.23 -7.80 4.68
C ALA A 100 7.39 -9.08 4.50
N PRO A 101 6.95 -9.39 3.27
CA PRO A 101 6.30 -10.67 2.97
C PRO A 101 7.23 -11.84 3.33
N PRO A 102 6.72 -12.98 3.80
CA PRO A 102 7.50 -14.16 4.26
C PRO A 102 8.24 -14.91 3.13
N GLU A 103 8.34 -14.30 1.96
CA GLU A 103 9.04 -14.76 0.78
C GLU A 103 9.64 -13.53 0.10
N ARG A 104 10.89 -13.63 -0.35
CA ARG A 104 11.56 -12.55 -1.08
C ARG A 104 10.71 -12.15 -2.28
N GLN A 105 10.46 -10.84 -2.40
CA GLN A 105 9.74 -10.30 -3.54
C GLN A 105 10.71 -9.60 -4.46
N ASN A 106 10.53 -9.78 -5.76
CA ASN A 106 11.23 -8.96 -6.75
C ASN A 106 10.68 -7.51 -6.76
N ALA A 107 11.42 -6.62 -7.42
CA ALA A 107 11.09 -5.21 -7.50
C ALA A 107 9.70 -4.96 -8.14
N ARG A 108 9.33 -5.74 -9.15
CA ARG A 108 8.07 -5.59 -9.89
C ARG A 108 6.87 -5.86 -8.98
N VAL A 109 6.89 -6.96 -8.25
CA VAL A 109 5.79 -7.35 -7.35
C VAL A 109 5.70 -6.37 -6.19
N ALA A 110 6.83 -5.96 -5.60
CA ALA A 110 6.85 -4.92 -4.57
C ALA A 110 6.27 -3.59 -5.07
N GLN A 111 6.57 -3.19 -6.30
CA GLN A 111 6.00 -2.00 -6.93
C GLN A 111 4.50 -2.14 -7.16
N LEU A 112 4.05 -3.29 -7.67
CA LEU A 112 2.63 -3.57 -7.89
C LEU A 112 1.84 -3.50 -6.59
N ILE A 113 2.29 -4.18 -5.53
CA ILE A 113 1.62 -4.15 -4.22
C ILE A 113 1.51 -2.71 -3.71
N ALA A 114 2.57 -1.91 -3.82
CA ALA A 114 2.54 -0.51 -3.38
C ALA A 114 1.51 0.34 -4.16
N LEU A 115 1.38 0.12 -5.47
CA LEU A 115 0.37 0.78 -6.30
C LEU A 115 -1.04 0.32 -5.94
N LEU A 116 -1.25 -0.98 -5.72
CA LEU A 116 -2.53 -1.54 -5.30
C LEU A 116 -2.94 -1.03 -3.91
N CYS A 117 -1.99 -0.82 -2.99
CA CYS A 117 -2.24 -0.19 -1.69
C CYS A 117 -2.72 1.26 -1.85
N GLY A 118 -2.13 2.02 -2.78
CA GLY A 118 -2.60 3.36 -3.12
C GLY A 118 -4.04 3.36 -3.62
N LEU A 119 -4.39 2.43 -4.51
CA LEU A 119 -5.77 2.27 -5.00
C LEU A 119 -6.72 1.78 -3.90
N ALA A 120 -6.27 0.89 -3.02
CA ALA A 120 -7.05 0.41 -1.89
C ALA A 120 -7.39 1.55 -0.93
N LEU A 121 -6.45 2.45 -0.67
CA LEU A 121 -6.68 3.66 0.13
C LEU A 121 -7.77 4.54 -0.50
N VAL A 122 -7.73 4.77 -1.82
CA VAL A 122 -8.77 5.54 -2.52
C VAL A 122 -10.13 4.85 -2.45
N ALA A 123 -10.18 3.54 -2.68
CA ALA A 123 -11.40 2.75 -2.59
C ALA A 123 -11.98 2.80 -1.16
N GLY A 124 -11.13 2.66 -0.14
CA GLY A 124 -11.50 2.77 1.26
C GLY A 124 -12.09 4.13 1.62
N TYR A 125 -11.47 5.21 1.15
CA TYR A 125 -12.00 6.57 1.31
C TYR A 125 -13.39 6.71 0.70
N GLY A 126 -13.57 6.29 -0.56
CA GLY A 126 -14.89 6.32 -1.23
C GLY A 126 -15.95 5.49 -0.50
N ALA A 127 -15.57 4.35 0.10
CA ALA A 127 -16.49 3.54 0.90
C ALA A 127 -16.90 4.21 2.21
N GLY A 128 -15.98 4.95 2.83
CA GLY A 128 -16.16 5.61 4.13
C GLY A 128 -16.89 6.95 4.02
N VAL A 129 -16.48 7.80 3.06
CA VAL A 129 -16.94 9.20 2.95
C VAL A 129 -18.46 9.30 2.86
N THR A 130 -19.12 8.46 2.07
CA THR A 130 -20.58 8.45 1.93
C THR A 130 -21.30 8.32 3.26
N THR A 131 -20.85 7.41 4.13
CA THR A 131 -21.51 7.16 5.41
C THR A 131 -21.26 8.29 6.38
N GLN A 132 -20.06 8.88 6.35
CA GLN A 132 -19.64 9.92 7.27
C GLN A 132 -20.24 11.28 6.95
N THR A 133 -20.47 11.60 5.66
CA THR A 133 -21.00 12.91 5.24
C THR A 133 -22.51 12.94 5.02
N MET A 134 -23.20 11.79 5.07
CA MET A 134 -24.63 11.73 4.73
C MET A 134 -25.50 12.61 5.62
N THR A 135 -25.23 12.66 6.93
CA THR A 135 -26.02 13.50 7.86
C THR A 135 -25.90 14.98 7.48
N PHE A 136 -24.69 15.47 7.21
CA PHE A 136 -24.47 16.84 6.75
C PHE A 136 -25.19 17.15 5.42
N ALA A 137 -25.19 16.20 4.49
CA ALA A 137 -25.90 16.35 3.22
C ALA A 137 -27.43 16.40 3.39
N VAL A 138 -27.98 15.60 4.31
CA VAL A 138 -29.41 15.59 4.63
C VAL A 138 -29.84 16.93 5.22
N ASP A 139 -29.03 17.47 6.14
CA ASP A 139 -29.24 18.80 6.73
C ASP A 139 -29.14 19.91 5.67
N ASP A 140 -28.12 19.88 4.80
CA ASP A 140 -27.96 20.85 3.69
C ASP A 140 -29.17 20.85 2.74
N PHE A 141 -29.73 19.67 2.46
CA PHE A 141 -30.92 19.53 1.62
C PHE A 141 -32.25 19.73 2.35
N GLY A 142 -32.24 19.98 3.67
CA GLY A 142 -33.45 20.13 4.49
C GLY A 142 -34.32 18.87 4.49
N MET A 143 -33.71 17.69 4.41
CA MET A 143 -34.37 16.39 4.35
C MET A 143 -34.50 15.76 5.75
N SER A 144 -35.35 14.74 5.88
CA SER A 144 -35.57 14.05 7.16
C SER A 144 -34.64 12.84 7.36
N ASP A 145 -34.50 12.39 8.61
CA ASP A 145 -33.79 11.15 8.97
C ASP A 145 -34.33 9.91 8.23
N ALA A 146 -35.63 9.89 7.92
CA ALA A 146 -36.22 8.82 7.12
C ALA A 146 -35.67 8.82 5.67
N ALA A 147 -35.49 10.01 5.08
CA ALA A 147 -34.87 10.16 3.77
C ALA A 147 -33.38 9.77 3.80
N GLN A 148 -32.67 10.08 4.88
CA GLN A 148 -31.30 9.60 5.12
C GLN A 148 -31.22 8.08 5.12
N GLY A 149 -32.09 7.42 5.90
CA GLY A 149 -32.15 5.96 5.98
C GLY A 149 -32.41 5.31 4.62
N ASN A 150 -33.35 5.87 3.85
CA ASN A 150 -33.67 5.41 2.51
C ASN A 150 -32.50 5.61 1.52
N ALA A 151 -31.81 6.76 1.59
CA ALA A 151 -30.65 7.03 0.75
C ALA A 151 -29.50 6.06 1.05
N LEU A 152 -29.20 5.80 2.33
CA LEU A 152 -28.18 4.82 2.73
C LEU A 152 -28.57 3.38 2.32
N ALA A 153 -29.85 3.03 2.40
CA ALA A 153 -30.35 1.74 1.93
C ALA A 153 -30.18 1.60 0.40
N ALA A 154 -30.54 2.64 -0.36
CA ALA A 154 -30.35 2.66 -1.83
C ALA A 154 -28.88 2.49 -2.20
N VAL A 155 -27.97 3.18 -1.51
CA VAL A 155 -26.52 3.05 -1.73
C VAL A 155 -26.05 1.60 -1.56
N ARG A 156 -26.58 0.86 -0.58
CA ARG A 156 -26.24 -0.56 -0.36
C ARG A 156 -26.71 -1.46 -1.50
N ILE A 157 -27.82 -1.14 -2.17
CA ILE A 157 -28.27 -1.88 -3.36
C ILE A 157 -27.21 -1.79 -4.48
N GLY A 158 -26.44 -0.70 -4.52
CA GLY A 158 -25.32 -0.52 -5.45
C GLY A 158 -24.26 -1.62 -5.39
N VAL A 159 -24.15 -2.34 -4.26
CA VAL A 159 -23.28 -3.53 -4.16
C VAL A 159 -23.66 -4.60 -5.19
N LEU A 160 -24.94 -4.73 -5.56
CA LEU A 160 -25.36 -5.69 -6.58
C LEU A 160 -24.77 -5.38 -7.97
N ALA A 161 -24.54 -4.11 -8.29
CA ALA A 161 -23.87 -3.72 -9.53
C ALA A 161 -22.43 -4.26 -9.59
N SER A 162 -21.79 -4.47 -8.43
CA SER A 162 -20.44 -5.03 -8.38
C SER A 162 -20.37 -6.44 -8.95
N LEU A 163 -21.43 -7.26 -8.76
CA LEU A 163 -21.50 -8.62 -9.29
C LEU A 163 -21.42 -8.62 -10.82
N GLY A 164 -22.18 -7.73 -11.47
CA GLY A 164 -22.15 -7.59 -12.93
C GLY A 164 -20.79 -7.12 -13.43
N LEU A 165 -20.17 -6.15 -12.75
CA LEU A 165 -18.83 -5.67 -13.10
C LEU A 165 -17.76 -6.75 -12.91
N LEU A 166 -17.88 -7.60 -11.90
CA LEU A 166 -17.00 -8.74 -11.67
C LEU A 166 -17.09 -9.76 -12.81
N VAL A 167 -18.28 -10.06 -13.31
CA VAL A 167 -18.45 -10.92 -14.50
C VAL A 167 -17.77 -10.31 -15.74
N ILE A 168 -17.81 -8.98 -15.87
CA ILE A 168 -17.09 -8.27 -16.96
C ILE A 168 -15.57 -8.37 -16.76
N ALA A 169 -15.08 -8.36 -15.52
CA ALA A 169 -13.66 -8.47 -15.19
C ALA A 169 -13.03 -9.73 -15.75
N ASP A 170 -13.73 -10.85 -15.60
CA ASP A 170 -13.25 -12.16 -16.03
C ASP A 170 -13.18 -12.27 -17.57
N ARG A 171 -13.92 -11.43 -18.31
CA ARG A 171 -13.94 -11.42 -19.78
C ARG A 171 -13.01 -10.39 -20.42
N ARG A 172 -12.84 -9.22 -19.80
CA ARG A 172 -12.09 -8.07 -20.38
C ARG A 172 -10.70 -7.89 -19.77
N GLY A 173 -10.34 -8.71 -18.80
CA GLY A 173 -9.06 -8.65 -18.09
C GLY A 173 -9.12 -7.78 -16.83
N ARG A 174 -8.62 -8.33 -15.73
CA ARG A 174 -8.71 -7.75 -14.38
C ARG A 174 -7.96 -6.41 -14.27
N ARG A 175 -6.75 -6.33 -14.84
CA ARG A 175 -5.89 -5.13 -14.73
C ARG A 175 -6.54 -3.87 -15.32
N ASN A 176 -7.08 -3.96 -16.53
CA ASN A 176 -7.71 -2.82 -17.18
C ASN A 176 -9.00 -2.42 -16.46
N LEU A 177 -9.75 -3.41 -15.98
CA LEU A 177 -10.97 -3.13 -15.26
C LEU A 177 -10.70 -2.46 -13.91
N VAL A 178 -9.68 -2.88 -13.14
CA VAL A 178 -9.27 -2.22 -11.89
C VAL A 178 -9.08 -0.72 -12.10
N VAL A 179 -8.27 -0.35 -13.11
CA VAL A 179 -7.99 1.06 -13.41
C VAL A 179 -9.27 1.80 -13.79
N PHE A 180 -10.10 1.20 -14.64
CA PHE A 180 -11.37 1.78 -15.07
C PHE A 180 -12.32 2.01 -13.89
N VAL A 181 -12.57 1.01 -13.05
CA VAL A 181 -13.52 1.14 -11.92
C VAL A 181 -13.00 2.09 -10.86
N SER A 182 -11.69 2.12 -10.60
CA SER A 182 -11.08 3.10 -9.69
C SER A 182 -11.25 4.54 -10.20
N TYR A 183 -11.00 4.76 -11.49
CA TYR A 183 -11.18 6.08 -12.10
C TYR A 183 -12.65 6.51 -12.12
N ALA A 184 -13.54 5.61 -12.55
CA ALA A 184 -14.97 5.85 -12.55
C ALA A 184 -15.50 6.16 -11.13
N ALA A 185 -15.04 5.43 -10.11
CA ALA A 185 -15.43 5.67 -8.72
C ALA A 185 -15.01 7.08 -8.24
N CYS A 186 -13.82 7.55 -8.62
CA CYS A 186 -13.38 8.90 -8.30
C CYS A 186 -14.28 9.95 -8.97
N LEU A 187 -14.58 9.77 -10.26
CA LEU A 187 -15.44 10.68 -11.00
C LEU A 187 -16.87 10.71 -10.44
N THR A 188 -17.46 9.56 -10.13
CA THR A 188 -18.82 9.50 -9.59
C THR A 188 -18.89 10.06 -8.16
N THR A 189 -17.83 9.90 -7.37
CA THR A 189 -17.70 10.55 -6.06
C THR A 189 -17.63 12.06 -6.21
N ALA A 190 -16.79 12.59 -7.10
CA ALA A 190 -16.69 14.02 -7.37
C ALA A 190 -18.00 14.61 -7.94
N ALA A 191 -18.68 13.88 -8.81
CA ALA A 191 -20.01 14.27 -9.30
C ALA A 191 -21.04 14.38 -8.17
N GLY A 192 -20.89 13.59 -7.09
CA GLY A 192 -21.72 13.67 -5.89
C GLY A 192 -21.63 15.02 -5.17
N ALA A 193 -20.50 15.73 -5.25
CA ALA A 193 -20.32 17.03 -4.59
C ALA A 193 -21.15 18.16 -5.24
N VAL A 194 -21.47 18.03 -6.53
CA VAL A 194 -22.18 19.06 -7.31
C VAL A 194 -23.68 18.81 -7.44
N VAL A 195 -24.20 17.73 -6.84
CA VAL A 195 -25.62 17.41 -6.96
C VAL A 195 -26.50 18.42 -6.21
N PRO A 196 -27.70 18.72 -6.74
CA PRO A 196 -28.61 19.70 -6.14
C PRO A 196 -29.59 19.12 -5.12
N ASN A 197 -29.68 17.79 -4.99
CA ASN A 197 -30.61 17.14 -4.05
C ASN A 197 -30.14 15.75 -3.61
N LEU A 198 -30.76 15.27 -2.52
CA LEU A 198 -30.44 14.00 -1.87
C LEU A 198 -30.66 12.77 -2.76
N TYR A 199 -31.64 12.77 -3.68
CA TYR A 199 -31.91 11.61 -4.53
C TYR A 199 -30.84 11.44 -5.61
N LEU A 200 -30.38 12.53 -6.21
CA LEU A 200 -29.25 12.52 -7.13
C LEU A 200 -27.95 12.18 -6.41
N LEU A 201 -27.77 12.66 -5.17
CA LEU A 201 -26.69 12.21 -4.31
C LEU A 201 -26.76 10.69 -4.11
N ALA A 202 -27.89 10.16 -3.65
CA ALA A 202 -28.07 8.72 -3.44
C ALA A 202 -27.80 7.91 -4.72
N GLY A 203 -28.23 8.40 -5.88
CA GLY A 203 -27.96 7.76 -7.19
C GLY A 203 -26.46 7.70 -7.51
N THR A 204 -25.75 8.83 -7.40
CA THR A 204 -24.29 8.86 -7.64
C THR A 204 -23.54 7.97 -6.65
N GLN A 205 -23.94 8.00 -5.37
CA GLN A 205 -23.34 7.19 -4.30
C GLN A 205 -23.64 5.69 -4.46
N THR A 206 -24.80 5.32 -5.01
CA THR A 206 -25.15 3.94 -5.35
C THR A 206 -24.21 3.40 -6.42
N LEU A 207 -23.96 4.18 -7.48
CA LEU A 207 -23.00 3.80 -8.52
C LEU A 207 -21.58 3.72 -7.97
N THR A 208 -21.15 4.72 -7.19
CA THR A 208 -19.85 4.73 -6.50
C THR A 208 -19.69 3.47 -5.64
N ARG A 209 -20.72 3.06 -4.89
CA ARG A 209 -20.66 1.86 -4.05
C ARG A 209 -20.40 0.58 -4.86
N GLY A 210 -21.04 0.44 -6.02
CA GLY A 210 -20.79 -0.68 -6.93
C GLY A 210 -19.34 -0.69 -7.41
N LEU A 211 -18.85 0.45 -7.90
CA LEU A 211 -17.50 0.62 -8.45
C LEU A 211 -16.41 0.38 -7.39
N VAL A 212 -16.57 0.94 -6.19
CA VAL A 212 -15.63 0.79 -5.07
C VAL A 212 -15.59 -0.65 -4.57
N THR A 213 -16.75 -1.32 -4.49
CA THR A 213 -16.82 -2.74 -4.10
C THR A 213 -16.08 -3.60 -5.13
N THR A 214 -16.34 -3.40 -6.42
CA THR A 214 -15.61 -4.10 -7.49
C THR A 214 -14.11 -3.84 -7.41
N ALA A 215 -13.70 -2.57 -7.26
CA ALA A 215 -12.28 -2.21 -7.13
C ALA A 215 -11.63 -2.98 -5.97
N SER A 216 -12.25 -2.96 -4.79
CA SER A 216 -11.74 -3.62 -3.59
C SER A 216 -11.52 -5.13 -3.79
N VAL A 217 -12.49 -5.81 -4.41
CA VAL A 217 -12.36 -7.24 -4.71
C VAL A 217 -11.26 -7.50 -5.73
N LEU A 218 -11.24 -6.74 -6.83
CA LEU A 218 -10.24 -6.94 -7.88
C LEU A 218 -8.81 -6.65 -7.40
N LEU A 219 -8.61 -5.67 -6.52
CA LEU A 219 -7.29 -5.37 -5.95
C LEU A 219 -6.72 -6.57 -5.18
N VAL A 220 -7.55 -7.21 -4.35
CA VAL A 220 -7.19 -8.41 -3.59
C VAL A 220 -6.87 -9.57 -4.52
N VAL A 221 -7.71 -9.79 -5.54
CA VAL A 221 -7.53 -10.86 -6.53
C VAL A 221 -6.22 -10.66 -7.31
N VAL A 222 -6.00 -9.48 -7.89
CA VAL A 222 -4.79 -9.17 -8.67
C VAL A 222 -3.52 -9.32 -7.81
N ALA A 223 -3.57 -8.90 -6.54
CA ALA A 223 -2.43 -9.12 -5.63
C ALA A 223 -2.19 -10.61 -5.36
N ALA A 224 -3.24 -11.39 -5.13
CA ALA A 224 -3.11 -12.82 -4.88
C ALA A 224 -2.60 -13.62 -6.10
N GLU A 225 -2.87 -13.13 -7.31
CA GLU A 225 -2.38 -13.72 -8.56
C GLU A 225 -0.89 -13.47 -8.81
N GLU A 226 -0.39 -12.28 -8.46
CA GLU A 226 1.00 -11.89 -8.75
C GLU A 226 1.98 -12.23 -7.61
N VAL A 227 1.46 -12.54 -6.42
CA VAL A 227 2.26 -12.89 -5.24
C VAL A 227 2.33 -14.40 -5.03
N GLY A 228 3.50 -14.89 -4.65
CA GLY A 228 3.75 -16.29 -4.29
C GLY A 228 2.82 -16.79 -3.18
N ALA A 229 2.53 -18.10 -3.17
CA ALA A 229 1.51 -18.68 -2.30
C ALA A 229 1.71 -18.38 -0.81
N ARG A 230 2.97 -18.33 -0.34
CA ARG A 230 3.33 -18.05 1.05
C ARG A 230 3.05 -16.59 1.46
N SER A 231 3.06 -15.67 0.51
CA SER A 231 2.94 -14.23 0.73
C SER A 231 1.55 -13.65 0.44
N ARG A 232 0.61 -14.47 -0.06
CA ARG A 232 -0.77 -14.02 -0.38
C ARG A 232 -1.48 -13.41 0.83
N ALA A 233 -1.44 -14.09 1.98
CA ALA A 233 -2.09 -13.60 3.20
C ALA A 233 -1.54 -12.22 3.59
N PHE A 234 -0.22 -12.03 3.54
CA PHE A 234 0.42 -10.75 3.80
C PHE A 234 -0.08 -9.67 2.84
N ALA A 235 -0.12 -9.96 1.53
CA ALA A 235 -0.58 -9.00 0.52
C ALA A 235 -2.06 -8.59 0.76
N VAL A 236 -2.93 -9.55 1.05
CA VAL A 236 -4.35 -9.28 1.36
C VAL A 236 -4.47 -8.42 2.63
N SER A 237 -3.71 -8.73 3.69
CA SER A 237 -3.71 -7.96 4.93
C SER A 237 -3.28 -6.51 4.71
N VAL A 238 -2.19 -6.27 3.98
CA VAL A 238 -1.70 -4.89 3.72
C VAL A 238 -2.69 -4.10 2.84
N LEU A 239 -3.35 -4.75 1.88
CA LEU A 239 -4.42 -4.11 1.10
C LEU A 239 -5.63 -3.76 1.96
N ALA A 240 -6.06 -4.68 2.84
CA ALA A 240 -7.15 -4.42 3.78
C ALA A 240 -6.82 -3.28 4.74
N MET A 241 -5.59 -3.24 5.28
CA MET A 241 -5.11 -2.12 6.10
C MET A 241 -5.12 -0.80 5.33
N SER A 242 -4.71 -0.82 4.06
CA SER A 242 -4.71 0.38 3.20
C SER A 242 -6.13 0.87 2.94
N GLY A 243 -7.08 -0.03 2.68
CA GLY A 243 -8.50 0.29 2.57
C GLY A 243 -9.09 0.84 3.87
N GLY A 244 -8.75 0.23 5.01
CA GLY A 244 -9.14 0.74 6.32
C GLY A 244 -8.60 2.15 6.59
N ALA A 245 -7.33 2.40 6.28
CA ALA A 245 -6.72 3.73 6.38
C ALA A 245 -7.42 4.77 5.50
N GLY A 246 -7.82 4.38 4.28
CA GLY A 246 -8.66 5.20 3.41
C GLY A 246 -9.99 5.57 4.03
N ALA A 247 -10.70 4.61 4.61
CA ALA A 247 -11.97 4.88 5.31
C ALA A 247 -11.77 5.79 6.54
N MET A 248 -10.66 5.62 7.26
CA MET A 248 -10.29 6.48 8.39
C MET A 248 -9.99 7.91 7.95
N LEU A 249 -9.42 8.12 6.76
CA LEU A 249 -9.19 9.46 6.22
C LEU A 249 -10.50 10.25 6.10
N ALA A 250 -11.60 9.59 5.74
CA ALA A 250 -12.92 10.25 5.72
C ALA A 250 -13.36 10.74 7.10
N VAL A 251 -13.01 10.01 8.17
CA VAL A 251 -13.27 10.42 9.56
C VAL A 251 -12.40 11.60 9.97
N VAL A 252 -11.11 11.56 9.62
CA VAL A 252 -10.16 12.64 9.95
C VAL A 252 -10.57 13.96 9.29
N LEU A 253 -11.23 13.89 8.12
CA LEU A 253 -11.72 15.07 7.40
C LEU A 253 -13.11 15.55 7.85
N LEU A 254 -13.81 14.83 8.73
CA LEU A 254 -15.12 15.24 9.25
C LEU A 254 -15.16 16.67 9.83
N PRO A 255 -14.15 17.15 10.58
CA PRO A 255 -14.16 18.52 11.08
C PRO A 255 -14.25 19.59 9.97
N ILE A 256 -13.83 19.26 8.73
CA ILE A 256 -13.98 20.15 7.58
C ILE A 256 -15.44 20.19 7.12
N ALA A 257 -16.12 19.04 7.13
CA ALA A 257 -17.53 18.95 6.75
C ALA A 257 -18.45 19.76 7.69
N ASP A 258 -18.03 19.95 8.95
CA ASP A 258 -18.78 20.68 9.97
C ASP A 258 -18.58 22.21 9.93
N ILE A 259 -17.71 22.74 9.05
CA ILE A 259 -17.42 24.19 9.00
C ILE A 259 -18.65 24.99 8.54
N ALA A 260 -19.43 24.45 7.60
CA ALA A 260 -20.64 25.07 7.07
C ALA A 260 -21.48 24.00 6.35
N ALA A 261 -22.78 24.25 6.18
CA ALA A 261 -23.73 23.31 5.57
C ALA A 261 -23.30 22.77 4.18
N TRP A 262 -22.49 23.51 3.41
CA TRP A 262 -22.01 23.08 2.10
C TRP A 262 -20.63 22.41 2.13
N SER A 263 -19.92 22.44 3.26
CA SER A 263 -18.50 22.05 3.35
C SER A 263 -18.27 20.55 3.19
N TRP A 264 -19.30 19.72 3.40
CA TRP A 264 -19.25 18.27 3.12
C TRP A 264 -18.99 17.94 1.63
N ARG A 265 -19.13 18.93 0.74
CA ARG A 265 -18.86 18.82 -0.69
C ARG A 265 -17.35 18.93 -1.04
N LEU A 266 -16.50 19.32 -0.09
CA LEU A 266 -15.06 19.52 -0.27
C LEU A 266 -14.23 18.24 -0.13
#